data_AF-A0A953DE44-F1
#
_entry.id   AF-A0A953DE44-F1
#
_cell.length_a   1.000
_cell.length_b   1.000
_cell.length_c   1.000
_cell.angle_alpha   90.00
_cell.angle_beta   90.00
_cell.angle_gamma   90.00
#
_symmetry.space_group_name_H-M   'P 1'
#
loop_
_entity.id
_entity.type
_entity.pdbx_description
1 polymer ?
#
loop_
_entity_poly.entity_id
_entity_poly.type
_entity_poly.pdbx_seq_one_letter_code
_entity_poly.pdbx_strand_id
1 'polypeptide(L)'
;KGLGAMINEEELLTFLAKDKSTQNHVHFLLVIGEDFKKNKEDEEFKHRWHVDEDVSKKVHEALRKLYNSLSDNDLIPEADMISRFLDNVKDVNEEYKNEEIIKRWLNISKTIDKNPLGEWGKASSPNINAKGMRDYAFLVIRKHGSPIHFREVAKAISELFNKKAHVATTHNELIKDPRFVLVGRGLYALAEWGYISGVVKDVIKKILEKHGPLPKDKIIEKVLKERYVKENTILVNLQNPKHFRKDKEGRYSIV
;
A
#
# COMPACT_ATOMS: atom_id res chain seq x y z
N LYS A 1 -11.33 5.72 32.54
CA LYS A 1 -12.04 6.63 31.60
C LYS A 1 -11.09 7.23 30.56
N GLY A 2 -10.00 7.91 30.93
CA GLY A 2 -9.06 8.52 29.96
C GLY A 2 -8.33 7.57 28.98
N LEU A 3 -8.41 6.24 29.17
CA LEU A 3 -7.81 5.25 28.26
C LEU A 3 -8.80 4.63 27.26
N GLY A 4 -10.07 5.08 27.24
CA GLY A 4 -11.05 4.60 26.24
C GLY A 4 -11.82 3.35 26.62
N ALA A 5 -11.89 3.00 27.92
CA ALA A 5 -12.62 1.86 28.49
C ALA A 5 -12.24 0.45 27.99
N MET A 6 -11.47 0.35 26.91
CA MET A 6 -10.89 -0.87 26.34
C MET A 6 -9.49 -0.55 25.82
N ILE A 7 -8.54 -1.47 26.06
CA ILE A 7 -7.15 -1.31 25.62
C ILE A 7 -6.47 -2.68 25.43
N ASN A 8 -5.50 -2.75 24.52
CA ASN A 8 -4.61 -3.91 24.37
C ASN A 8 -3.77 -4.10 25.65
N GLU A 9 -3.61 -5.36 26.10
CA GLU A 9 -2.78 -5.70 27.26
C GLU A 9 -1.34 -5.19 27.15
N GLU A 10 -0.67 -5.40 26.01
CA GLU A 10 0.73 -4.98 25.83
C GLU A 10 0.87 -3.46 25.91
N GLU A 11 -0.07 -2.73 25.28
CA GLU A 11 -0.09 -1.28 25.29
C GLU A 11 -0.41 -0.72 26.68
N LEU A 12 -1.36 -1.33 27.41
CA LEU A 12 -1.68 -0.96 28.79
C LEU A 12 -0.48 -1.17 29.72
N LEU A 13 0.18 -2.33 29.64
CA LEU A 13 1.34 -2.62 30.48
C LEU A 13 2.52 -1.69 30.16
N THR A 14 2.76 -1.40 28.88
CA THR A 14 3.82 -0.48 28.44
C THR A 14 3.54 0.97 28.85
N PHE A 15 2.27 1.37 28.83
CA PHE A 15 1.84 2.69 29.28
C PHE A 15 2.03 2.87 30.80
N LEU A 16 1.76 1.83 31.59
CA LEU A 16 1.84 1.88 33.05
C LEU A 16 3.26 1.71 33.59
N ALA A 17 4.10 0.91 32.94
CA ALA A 17 5.46 0.67 33.40
C ALA A 17 6.43 0.33 32.26
N LYS A 18 7.67 0.81 32.37
CA LYS A 18 8.75 0.54 31.41
C LYS A 18 9.49 -0.77 31.69
N ASP A 19 9.57 -1.19 32.95
CA ASP A 19 10.29 -2.40 33.37
C ASP A 19 9.37 -3.61 33.48
N LYS A 20 9.90 -4.78 33.12
CA LYS A 20 9.12 -6.02 33.04
C LYS A 20 8.61 -6.49 34.41
N SER A 21 9.35 -6.20 35.48
CA SER A 21 8.98 -6.58 36.86
C SER A 21 7.69 -5.88 37.29
N THR A 22 7.64 -4.55 37.13
CA THR A 22 6.46 -3.75 37.47
C THR A 22 5.29 -4.10 36.56
N GLN A 23 5.53 -4.35 35.27
CA GLN A 23 4.47 -4.84 34.37
C GLN A 23 3.84 -6.15 34.86
N ASN A 24 4.63 -7.09 35.38
CA ASN A 24 4.10 -8.34 35.92
C ASN A 24 3.26 -8.12 37.19
N HIS A 25 3.68 -7.19 38.07
CA HIS A 25 2.88 -6.81 39.24
C HIS A 25 1.55 -6.15 38.85
N VAL A 26 1.57 -5.25 37.87
CA VAL A 26 0.36 -4.62 37.33
C VAL A 26 -0.54 -5.66 36.69
N HIS A 27 0.01 -6.59 35.91
CA HIS A 27 -0.74 -7.70 35.33
C HIS A 27 -1.42 -8.54 36.40
N PHE A 28 -0.71 -8.87 37.48
CA PHE A 28 -1.29 -9.58 38.61
C PHE A 28 -2.48 -8.80 39.18
N LEU A 29 -2.31 -7.50 39.48
CA LEU A 29 -3.40 -6.66 39.98
C LEU A 29 -4.62 -6.60 39.04
N LEU A 30 -4.41 -6.57 37.72
CA LEU A 30 -5.48 -6.62 36.73
C LEU A 30 -6.24 -7.96 36.75
N VAL A 31 -5.56 -9.06 37.04
CA VAL A 31 -6.16 -10.41 37.08
C VAL A 31 -6.99 -10.63 38.35
N ILE A 32 -6.53 -10.12 39.50
CA ILE A 32 -7.27 -10.22 40.78
C ILE A 32 -8.36 -9.15 40.94
N GLY A 33 -8.26 -8.02 40.23
CA GLY A 33 -9.27 -6.97 40.27
C GLY A 33 -10.55 -7.36 39.53
N GLU A 34 -11.71 -7.22 40.19
CA GLU A 34 -13.01 -7.57 39.59
C GLU A 34 -13.51 -6.54 38.56
N ASP A 35 -13.01 -5.30 38.62
CA ASP A 35 -13.41 -4.20 37.74
C ASP A 35 -12.86 -4.35 36.30
N PHE A 36 -11.84 -5.17 36.11
CA PHE A 36 -11.17 -5.36 34.81
C PHE A 36 -11.51 -6.72 34.23
N LYS A 37 -12.22 -6.71 33.11
CA LYS A 37 -12.55 -7.94 32.38
C LYS A 37 -11.52 -8.19 31.29
N LYS A 38 -10.97 -9.41 31.28
CA LYS A 38 -10.01 -9.86 30.28
C LYS A 38 -10.72 -10.58 29.13
N ASN A 39 -10.46 -10.16 27.89
CA ASN A 39 -10.68 -11.01 26.73
C ASN A 39 -9.34 -11.58 26.26
N LYS A 40 -9.30 -12.91 26.10
CA LYS A 40 -8.13 -13.57 25.51
C LYS A 40 -8.02 -13.21 24.03
N GLU A 41 -6.81 -13.29 23.50
CA GLU A 41 -6.56 -13.17 22.07
C GLU A 41 -7.38 -14.21 21.31
N ASP A 42 -7.95 -13.77 20.19
CA ASP A 42 -8.73 -14.57 19.27
C ASP A 42 -8.22 -14.37 17.83
N GLU A 43 -8.94 -14.87 16.84
CA GLU A 43 -8.54 -14.74 15.43
C GLU A 43 -8.56 -13.28 14.96
N GLU A 44 -9.48 -12.46 15.48
CA GLU A 44 -9.75 -11.11 15.02
C GLU A 44 -9.05 -10.03 15.86
N PHE A 45 -8.83 -10.30 17.14
CA PHE A 45 -8.43 -9.31 18.13
C PHE A 45 -7.32 -9.82 19.06
N LYS A 46 -6.44 -8.90 19.46
CA LYS A 46 -5.36 -9.14 20.44
C LYS A 46 -5.91 -9.30 21.86
N HIS A 47 -5.04 -9.73 22.77
CA HIS A 47 -5.30 -9.69 24.21
C HIS A 47 -5.68 -8.28 24.66
N ARG A 48 -6.81 -8.16 25.33
CA ARG A 48 -7.40 -6.86 25.68
C ARG A 48 -8.11 -6.89 27.01
N TRP A 49 -8.10 -5.75 27.67
CA TRP A 49 -8.81 -5.49 28.90
C TRP A 49 -9.89 -4.45 28.66
N HIS A 50 -11.02 -4.61 29.32
CA HIS A 50 -12.09 -3.62 29.29
C HIS A 50 -12.75 -3.48 30.66
N VAL A 51 -13.31 -2.29 30.91
CA VAL A 51 -14.07 -1.97 32.14
C VAL A 51 -15.57 -1.81 31.85
N ASP A 52 -15.94 -1.75 30.58
CA ASP A 52 -17.32 -1.59 30.12
C ASP A 52 -17.59 -2.63 29.02
N GLU A 53 -18.60 -3.48 29.22
CA GLU A 53 -18.98 -4.55 28.30
C GLU A 53 -19.68 -4.01 27.05
N ASP A 54 -20.48 -2.96 27.19
CA ASP A 54 -21.28 -2.42 26.10
C ASP A 54 -20.39 -1.62 25.14
N VAL A 55 -19.46 -0.83 25.67
CA VAL A 55 -18.42 -0.18 24.85
C VAL A 55 -17.56 -1.23 24.16
N SER A 56 -17.21 -2.31 24.87
CA SER A 56 -16.41 -3.40 24.30
C SER A 56 -17.04 -4.02 23.06
N LYS A 57 -18.32 -4.39 23.15
CA LYS A 57 -19.08 -4.95 22.03
C LYS A 57 -19.20 -3.98 20.87
N LYS A 58 -19.53 -2.71 21.13
CA LYS A 58 -19.62 -1.66 20.10
C LYS A 58 -18.30 -1.48 19.35
N VAL A 59 -17.16 -1.49 20.06
CA VAL A 59 -15.84 -1.38 19.44
C VAL A 59 -15.54 -2.60 18.57
N HIS A 60 -15.82 -3.83 19.02
CA HIS A 60 -15.62 -5.03 18.18
C HIS A 60 -16.50 -5.02 16.93
N GLU A 61 -17.78 -4.66 17.07
CA GLU A 61 -18.69 -4.53 15.93
C GLU A 61 -18.23 -3.46 14.95
N ALA A 62 -17.77 -2.30 15.44
CA ALA A 62 -17.24 -1.24 14.59
C ALA A 62 -15.97 -1.68 13.85
N LEU A 63 -15.07 -2.42 14.51
CA LEU A 63 -13.86 -2.96 13.87
C LEU A 63 -14.20 -3.99 12.78
N ARG A 64 -15.20 -4.85 13.01
CA ARG A 64 -15.70 -5.80 12.00
C ARG A 64 -16.35 -5.09 10.81
N LYS A 65 -17.20 -4.09 11.06
CA LYS A 65 -17.81 -3.26 10.01
C LYS A 65 -16.74 -2.54 9.19
N LEU A 66 -15.75 -1.97 9.87
CA LEU A 66 -14.61 -1.32 9.23
C LEU A 66 -13.87 -2.31 8.33
N TYR A 67 -13.50 -3.48 8.84
CA TYR A 67 -12.82 -4.53 8.06
C TYR A 67 -13.61 -4.92 6.80
N ASN A 68 -14.93 -5.11 6.93
CA ASN A 68 -15.80 -5.47 5.82
C ASN A 68 -15.93 -4.35 4.76
N SER A 69 -15.72 -3.09 5.15
CA SER A 69 -15.73 -1.96 4.22
C SER A 69 -14.42 -1.79 3.44
N LEU A 70 -13.34 -2.46 3.85
CA LEU A 70 -12.03 -2.36 3.21
C LEU A 70 -11.93 -3.29 1.99
N SER A 71 -11.31 -2.79 0.92
CA SER A 71 -10.83 -3.60 -0.18
C SER A 71 -9.46 -4.23 0.14
N ASP A 72 -9.07 -5.27 -0.59
CA ASP A 72 -7.77 -5.94 -0.38
C ASP A 72 -6.57 -5.07 -0.79
N ASN A 73 -6.80 -4.02 -1.59
CA ASN A 73 -5.77 -3.12 -2.11
C ASN A 73 -5.80 -1.72 -1.48
N ASP A 74 -6.70 -1.51 -0.51
CA ASP A 74 -6.83 -0.23 0.17
C ASP A 74 -5.56 0.11 0.96
N LEU A 75 -5.07 1.32 0.74
CA LEU A 75 -4.04 1.98 1.54
C LEU A 75 -4.63 3.33 1.95
N ILE A 76 -5.08 3.44 3.18
CA ILE A 76 -5.83 4.58 3.69
C ILE A 76 -4.93 5.38 4.64
N PRO A 77 -4.74 6.69 4.45
CA PRO A 77 -4.02 7.52 5.41
C PRO A 77 -4.60 7.41 6.83
N GLU A 78 -3.76 7.49 7.85
CA GLU A 78 -4.21 7.35 9.25
C GLU A 78 -5.39 8.27 9.62
N ALA A 79 -5.36 9.54 9.18
CA ALA A 79 -6.45 10.50 9.44
C ALA A 79 -7.79 10.07 8.83
N ASP A 80 -7.76 9.54 7.61
CA ASP A 80 -8.96 9.05 6.93
C ASP A 80 -9.48 7.77 7.58
N MET A 81 -8.56 6.90 8.03
CA MET A 81 -8.92 5.66 8.72
C MET A 81 -9.58 5.94 10.08
N ILE A 82 -9.05 6.91 10.83
CA ILE A 82 -9.66 7.40 12.09
C ILE A 82 -11.06 7.94 11.81
N SER A 83 -11.22 8.75 10.77
CA SER A 83 -12.51 9.32 10.39
C SER A 83 -13.54 8.24 10.03
N ARG A 84 -13.15 7.24 9.22
CA ARG A 84 -14.00 6.09 8.88
C ARG A 84 -14.40 5.27 10.10
N PHE A 85 -13.47 5.08 11.04
CA PHE A 85 -13.79 4.33 12.25
C PHE A 85 -14.69 5.11 13.19
N LEU A 86 -14.48 6.43 13.34
CA LEU A 86 -15.38 7.33 14.05
C LEU A 86 -16.81 7.24 13.55
N ASP A 87 -16.98 7.13 12.24
CA ASP A 87 -18.31 6.94 11.64
C ASP A 87 -18.99 5.63 12.05
N ASN A 88 -18.22 4.60 12.40
CA ASN A 88 -18.72 3.31 12.87
C ASN A 88 -18.97 3.27 14.39
N VAL A 89 -18.42 4.21 15.17
CA VAL A 89 -18.58 4.30 16.64
C VAL A 89 -19.42 5.51 17.09
N LYS A 90 -20.35 5.99 16.25
CA LYS A 90 -21.20 7.15 16.57
C LYS A 90 -21.99 6.98 17.87
N ASP A 91 -22.38 5.75 18.18
CA ASP A 91 -23.19 5.38 19.35
C ASP A 91 -22.38 5.23 20.65
N VAL A 92 -21.07 5.52 20.62
CA VAL A 92 -20.21 5.58 21.80
C VAL A 92 -20.13 7.03 22.28
N ASN A 93 -20.07 7.22 23.61
CA ASN A 93 -20.03 8.55 24.22
C ASN A 93 -18.89 9.42 23.63
N GLU A 94 -19.18 10.69 23.35
CA GLU A 94 -18.25 11.70 22.81
C GLU A 94 -16.95 11.79 23.63
N GLU A 95 -17.03 11.54 24.94
CA GLU A 95 -15.86 11.52 25.84
C GLU A 95 -14.77 10.51 25.45
N TYR A 96 -15.12 9.49 24.65
CA TYR A 96 -14.17 8.49 24.16
C TYR A 96 -13.71 8.74 22.72
N LYS A 97 -14.24 9.76 22.03
CA LYS A 97 -13.89 10.11 20.65
C LYS A 97 -12.63 10.96 20.54
N ASN A 98 -11.63 10.65 21.38
CA ASN A 98 -10.29 11.22 21.24
C ASN A 98 -9.49 10.40 20.22
N GLU A 99 -8.73 11.07 19.34
CA GLU A 99 -7.84 10.43 18.36
C GLU A 99 -6.94 9.36 18.98
N GLU A 100 -6.41 9.60 20.18
CA GLU A 100 -5.53 8.64 20.85
C GLU A 100 -6.27 7.36 21.25
N ILE A 101 -7.52 7.49 21.71
CA ILE A 101 -8.37 6.35 22.08
C ILE A 101 -8.74 5.55 20.83
N ILE A 102 -9.05 6.23 19.73
CA ILE A 102 -9.38 5.59 18.46
C ILE A 102 -8.18 4.82 17.92
N LYS A 103 -6.99 5.39 17.95
CA LYS A 103 -5.75 4.70 17.57
C LYS A 103 -5.54 3.44 18.39
N ARG A 104 -5.79 3.51 19.71
CA ARG A 104 -5.74 2.33 20.59
C ARG A 104 -6.75 1.27 20.20
N TRP A 105 -8.00 1.65 19.95
CA TRP A 105 -9.04 0.71 19.52
C TRP A 105 -8.71 0.05 18.17
N LEU A 106 -8.18 0.81 17.20
CA LEU A 106 -7.73 0.26 15.92
C LEU A 106 -6.60 -0.77 16.11
N ASN A 107 -5.64 -0.50 17.01
CA ASN A 107 -4.52 -1.40 17.32
C ASN A 107 -4.93 -2.73 17.96
N ILE A 108 -6.18 -2.85 18.47
CA ILE A 108 -6.71 -4.10 19.03
C ILE A 108 -6.96 -5.12 17.92
N SER A 109 -7.29 -4.67 16.71
CA SER A 109 -7.51 -5.55 15.57
C SER A 109 -6.23 -6.25 15.15
N LYS A 110 -6.36 -7.53 14.77
CA LYS A 110 -5.33 -8.33 14.08
C LYS A 110 -5.56 -8.37 12.56
N THR A 111 -6.76 -8.03 12.11
CA THR A 111 -7.17 -8.09 10.70
C THR A 111 -6.94 -6.76 9.97
N ILE A 112 -6.81 -5.67 10.72
CA ILE A 112 -6.52 -4.33 10.23
C ILE A 112 -5.19 -3.89 10.83
N ASP A 113 -4.27 -3.42 10.00
CA ASP A 113 -2.96 -2.96 10.46
C ASP A 113 -2.46 -1.79 9.59
N LYS A 114 -1.40 -1.14 10.05
CA LYS A 114 -0.71 -0.06 9.33
C LYS A 114 0.60 -0.56 8.71
N ASN A 115 0.86 -0.10 7.50
CA ASN A 115 2.15 -0.33 6.85
C ASN A 115 3.22 0.59 7.46
N PRO A 116 4.51 0.40 7.12
CA PRO A 116 5.58 1.24 7.68
C PRO A 116 5.56 2.71 7.20
N LEU A 117 4.69 3.05 6.24
CA LEU A 117 4.43 4.43 5.81
C LEU A 117 3.29 5.09 6.61
N GLY A 118 2.62 4.35 7.52
CA GLY A 118 1.49 4.84 8.31
C GLY A 118 0.13 4.74 7.59
N GLU A 119 0.05 4.02 6.48
CA GLU A 119 -1.19 3.77 5.76
C GLU A 119 -1.84 2.48 6.27
N TRP A 120 -3.16 2.51 6.45
CA TRP A 120 -3.96 1.43 7.01
C TRP A 120 -4.68 0.63 5.94
N GLY A 121 -4.90 -0.65 6.23
CA GLY A 121 -5.66 -1.56 5.37
C GLY A 121 -5.76 -2.94 6.00
N LYS A 122 -6.13 -3.95 5.20
CA LYS A 122 -6.20 -5.33 5.67
C LYS A 122 -4.78 -5.87 5.95
N ALA A 123 -4.57 -6.42 7.14
CA ALA A 123 -3.30 -7.01 7.57
C ALA A 123 -2.85 -8.20 6.70
N SER A 124 -3.79 -8.87 6.02
CA SER A 124 -3.51 -9.92 5.05
C SER A 124 -2.95 -9.40 3.71
N SER A 125 -3.13 -8.10 3.42
CA SER A 125 -2.68 -7.50 2.16
C SER A 125 -1.14 -7.38 2.13
N PRO A 126 -0.48 -7.77 1.03
CA PRO A 126 0.97 -7.55 0.84
C PRO A 126 1.39 -6.09 0.95
N ASN A 127 0.46 -5.16 0.68
CA ASN A 127 0.72 -3.71 0.73
C ASN A 127 0.75 -3.18 2.18
N ILE A 128 0.14 -3.92 3.12
CA ILE A 128 0.16 -3.60 4.55
C ILE A 128 1.27 -4.37 5.25
N ASN A 129 1.26 -5.69 5.11
CA ASN A 129 2.28 -6.56 5.69
C ASN A 129 3.44 -6.77 4.69
N ALA A 130 4.22 -5.71 4.48
CA ALA A 130 5.38 -5.74 3.60
C ALA A 130 6.48 -6.63 4.19
N LYS A 131 6.59 -7.87 3.68
CA LYS A 131 7.60 -8.85 4.12
C LYS A 131 8.83 -8.85 3.23
N GLY A 132 8.63 -8.66 1.92
CA GLY A 132 9.66 -8.81 0.91
C GLY A 132 10.08 -7.50 0.24
N MET A 133 11.18 -7.57 -0.50
CA MET A 133 11.72 -6.44 -1.27
C MET A 133 10.73 -5.93 -2.34
N ARG A 134 9.91 -6.83 -2.90
CA ARG A 134 8.85 -6.49 -3.87
C ARG A 134 7.78 -5.59 -3.27
N ASP A 135 7.37 -5.86 -2.04
CA ASP A 135 6.31 -5.10 -1.38
C ASP A 135 6.81 -3.72 -0.98
N TYR A 136 8.05 -3.61 -0.49
CA TYR A 136 8.69 -2.31 -0.28
C TYR A 136 8.83 -1.52 -1.58
N ALA A 137 9.22 -2.17 -2.68
CA ALA A 137 9.30 -1.52 -3.98
C ALA A 137 7.92 -1.03 -4.46
N PHE A 138 6.86 -1.80 -4.24
CA PHE A 138 5.49 -1.38 -4.53
C PHE A 138 5.12 -0.09 -3.79
N LEU A 139 5.37 -0.05 -2.48
CA LEU A 139 5.09 1.12 -1.64
C LEU A 139 5.90 2.35 -2.06
N VAL A 140 7.19 2.18 -2.38
CA VAL A 140 8.04 3.29 -2.85
C VAL A 140 7.57 3.85 -4.19
N ILE A 141 7.30 2.98 -5.17
CA ILE A 141 6.87 3.43 -6.50
C ILE A 141 5.50 4.11 -6.41
N ARG A 142 4.57 3.54 -5.62
CA ARG A 142 3.25 4.13 -5.39
C ARG A 142 3.35 5.52 -4.75
N LYS A 143 4.16 5.65 -3.69
CA LYS A 143 4.40 6.94 -3.00
C LYS A 143 5.06 7.97 -3.91
N HIS A 144 5.95 7.54 -4.80
CA HIS A 144 6.60 8.43 -5.77
C HIS A 144 5.61 8.95 -6.84
N GLY A 145 4.57 8.19 -7.18
CA GLY A 145 3.48 8.64 -8.06
C GLY A 145 3.84 8.79 -9.54
N SER A 146 5.07 8.44 -9.94
CA SER A 146 5.51 8.46 -11.34
C SER A 146 6.61 7.42 -11.59
N PRO A 147 6.86 7.01 -12.85
CA PRO A 147 7.86 6.00 -13.17
C PRO A 147 9.25 6.36 -12.65
N ILE A 148 9.89 5.43 -11.95
CA ILE A 148 11.15 5.66 -11.23
C ILE A 148 12.20 4.60 -11.61
N HIS A 149 13.47 4.98 -11.57
CA HIS A 149 14.55 4.08 -11.94
C HIS A 149 14.85 3.08 -10.82
N PHE A 150 15.11 1.80 -11.14
CA PHE A 150 15.30 0.74 -10.13
C PHE A 150 16.41 1.04 -9.09
N ARG A 151 17.43 1.83 -9.47
CA ARG A 151 18.47 2.32 -8.54
C ARG A 151 17.91 3.27 -7.48
N GLU A 152 17.06 4.20 -7.90
CA GLU A 152 16.40 5.14 -7.00
C GLU A 152 15.40 4.41 -6.11
N VAL A 153 14.71 3.38 -6.64
CA VAL A 153 13.84 2.50 -5.83
C VAL A 153 14.64 1.82 -4.70
N ALA A 154 15.80 1.23 -5.01
CA ALA A 154 16.64 0.58 -4.00
C ALA A 154 17.13 1.60 -2.95
N LYS A 155 17.51 2.80 -3.37
CA LYS A 155 17.93 3.88 -2.48
C LYS A 155 16.79 4.32 -1.55
N ALA A 156 15.61 4.61 -2.12
CA ALA A 156 14.43 5.02 -1.37
C ALA A 156 13.95 3.94 -0.39
N ILE A 157 14.08 2.65 -0.73
CA ILE A 157 13.76 1.57 0.22
C ILE A 157 14.72 1.57 1.41
N SER A 158 16.01 1.83 1.15
CA SER A 158 17.01 1.92 2.23
C SER A 158 16.75 3.13 3.14
N GLU A 159 16.35 4.25 2.56
CA GLU A 159 16.06 5.49 3.31
C GLU A 159 14.74 5.42 4.09
N LEU A 160 13.67 4.88 3.49
CA LEU A 160 12.33 4.86 4.10
C LEU A 160 12.15 3.75 5.12
N PHE A 161 12.75 2.57 4.89
CA PHE A 161 12.50 1.38 5.71
C PHE A 161 13.73 0.92 6.50
N ASN A 162 14.85 1.65 6.42
CA ASN A 162 16.12 1.31 7.06
C ASN A 162 16.57 -0.15 6.79
N LYS A 163 16.29 -0.65 5.57
CA LYS A 163 16.64 -1.99 5.10
C LYS A 163 17.71 -1.94 4.03
N LYS A 164 18.70 -2.84 4.09
CA LYS A 164 19.74 -2.94 3.06
C LYS A 164 19.14 -3.45 1.74
N ALA A 165 18.87 -2.54 0.82
CA ALA A 165 18.36 -2.84 -0.51
C ALA A 165 19.49 -2.92 -1.53
N HIS A 166 19.80 -4.11 -2.02
CA HIS A 166 20.75 -4.27 -3.12
C HIS A 166 20.09 -3.95 -4.47
N VAL A 167 20.77 -3.13 -5.27
CA VAL A 167 20.30 -2.70 -6.59
C VAL A 167 19.98 -3.89 -7.51
N ALA A 168 20.85 -4.90 -7.56
CA ALA A 168 20.67 -6.08 -8.40
C ALA A 168 19.46 -6.93 -7.95
N THR A 169 19.32 -7.15 -6.63
CA THR A 169 18.17 -7.87 -6.06
C THR A 169 16.87 -7.14 -6.33
N THR A 170 16.84 -5.82 -6.10
CA THR A 170 15.66 -4.97 -6.37
C THR A 170 15.24 -5.07 -7.83
N HIS A 171 16.20 -5.00 -8.75
CA HIS A 171 15.92 -5.13 -10.18
C HIS A 171 15.31 -6.49 -10.54
N ASN A 172 15.88 -7.59 -10.03
CA ASN A 172 15.36 -8.93 -10.28
C ASN A 172 13.95 -9.12 -9.71
N GLU A 173 13.69 -8.57 -8.53
CA GLU A 173 12.39 -8.65 -7.87
C GLU A 173 11.33 -7.81 -8.59
N LEU A 174 11.70 -6.66 -9.15
CA LEU A 174 10.82 -5.84 -10.01
C LEU A 174 10.46 -6.55 -11.32
N ILE A 175 11.38 -7.32 -11.91
CA ILE A 175 11.12 -8.07 -13.16
C ILE A 175 10.17 -9.25 -12.92
N LYS A 176 10.32 -9.94 -11.79
CA LYS A 176 9.55 -11.16 -11.49
C LYS A 176 8.10 -10.88 -11.11
N ASP A 177 7.79 -9.68 -10.63
CA ASP A 177 6.48 -9.35 -10.09
C ASP A 177 5.61 -8.66 -11.13
N PRO A 178 4.43 -9.22 -11.47
CA PRO A 178 3.55 -8.69 -12.52
C PRO A 178 2.94 -7.32 -12.17
N ARG A 179 3.04 -6.86 -10.92
CA ARG A 179 2.59 -5.52 -10.51
C ARG A 179 3.44 -4.40 -11.12
N PHE A 180 4.63 -4.70 -11.63
CA PHE A 180 5.52 -3.72 -12.21
C PHE A 180 5.63 -3.86 -13.73
N VAL A 181 5.73 -2.72 -14.41
CA VAL A 181 5.91 -2.64 -15.85
C VAL A 181 7.16 -1.82 -16.18
N LEU A 182 8.02 -2.38 -17.04
CA LEU A 182 9.20 -1.69 -17.54
C LEU A 182 8.82 -0.69 -18.64
N VAL A 183 8.76 0.59 -18.31
CA VAL A 183 8.34 1.65 -19.24
C VAL A 183 9.52 2.32 -19.96
N GLY A 184 10.75 2.14 -19.48
CA GLY A 184 11.95 2.70 -20.09
C GLY A 184 13.20 1.95 -19.67
N ARG A 185 14.39 2.43 -20.06
CA ARG A 185 15.66 1.79 -19.65
C ARG A 185 15.82 1.92 -18.13
N GLY A 186 15.53 0.83 -17.42
CA GLY A 186 15.56 0.77 -15.96
C GLY A 186 14.44 1.54 -15.26
N LEU A 187 13.45 2.09 -15.99
CA LEU A 187 12.31 2.79 -15.41
C LEU A 187 11.15 1.83 -15.21
N TYR A 188 10.65 1.74 -13.98
CA TYR A 188 9.53 0.90 -13.59
C TYR A 188 8.35 1.77 -13.17
N ALA A 189 7.15 1.31 -13.54
CA ALA A 189 5.87 1.88 -13.18
C ALA A 189 4.96 0.78 -12.61
N LEU A 190 3.90 1.17 -11.90
CA LEU A 190 2.87 0.21 -11.49
C LEU A 190 1.98 -0.15 -12.68
N ALA A 191 1.59 -1.43 -12.77
CA ALA A 191 0.69 -1.93 -13.81
C ALA A 191 -0.68 -1.24 -13.77
N GLU A 192 -1.15 -0.84 -12.57
CA GLU A 192 -2.43 -0.15 -12.37
C GLU A 192 -2.47 1.25 -13.01
N TRP A 193 -1.32 1.86 -13.33
CA TRP A 193 -1.26 3.17 -13.98
C TRP A 193 -1.57 3.12 -15.49
N GLY A 194 -1.80 1.93 -16.06
CA GLY A 194 -2.22 1.77 -17.45
C GLY A 194 -1.09 1.82 -18.48
N TYR A 195 0.18 1.83 -18.05
CA TYR A 195 1.31 1.81 -18.98
C TYR A 195 1.38 0.50 -19.76
N ILE A 196 1.57 0.62 -21.08
CA ILE A 196 1.66 -0.53 -21.98
C ILE A 196 3.02 -1.22 -21.82
N SER A 197 3.00 -2.49 -21.43
CA SER A 197 4.19 -3.35 -21.40
C SER A 197 4.68 -3.72 -22.81
N GLY A 198 5.99 -3.92 -22.96
CA GLY A 198 6.62 -4.35 -24.21
C GLY A 198 7.78 -3.45 -24.65
N VAL A 199 8.33 -3.67 -25.84
CA VAL A 199 9.35 -2.81 -26.45
C VAL A 199 8.66 -1.67 -27.20
N VAL A 200 9.38 -0.59 -27.53
CA VAL A 200 8.82 0.56 -28.28
C VAL A 200 8.09 0.11 -29.56
N LYS A 201 8.61 -0.91 -30.24
CA LYS A 201 7.95 -1.55 -31.39
C LYS A 201 6.55 -2.09 -31.08
N ASP A 202 6.34 -2.71 -29.93
CA ASP A 202 5.06 -3.36 -29.59
C ASP A 202 4.01 -2.28 -29.27
N VAL A 203 4.44 -1.17 -28.66
CA VAL A 203 3.60 0.01 -28.44
C VAL A 203 3.22 0.68 -29.75
N ILE A 204 4.17 0.89 -30.67
CA ILE A 204 3.89 1.43 -32.00
C ILE A 204 2.91 0.52 -32.75
N LYS A 205 3.11 -0.80 -32.69
CA LYS A 205 2.21 -1.78 -33.34
C LYS A 205 0.78 -1.67 -32.79
N LYS A 206 0.60 -1.64 -31.46
CA LYS A 206 -0.73 -1.47 -30.84
C LYS A 206 -1.40 -0.14 -31.22
N ILE A 207 -0.63 0.94 -31.31
CA ILE A 207 -1.15 2.26 -31.73
C ILE A 207 -1.62 2.22 -33.18
N LEU A 208 -0.84 1.59 -34.07
CA LEU A 208 -1.18 1.44 -35.49
C LEU A 208 -2.33 0.45 -35.72
N GLU A 209 -2.46 -0.60 -34.92
CA GLU A 209 -3.63 -1.50 -34.94
C GLU A 209 -4.92 -0.75 -34.58
N LYS A 210 -4.86 0.15 -33.59
CA LYS A 210 -6.03 0.89 -33.10
C LYS A 210 -6.44 2.06 -33.99
N HIS A 211 -5.47 2.74 -34.61
CA HIS A 211 -5.71 3.99 -35.35
C HIS A 211 -5.48 3.88 -36.86
N GLY A 212 -4.99 2.75 -37.35
CA GLY A 212 -4.60 2.58 -38.75
C GLY A 212 -3.31 3.33 -39.11
N PRO A 213 -3.03 3.51 -40.41
CA PRO A 213 -1.80 4.14 -40.88
C PRO A 213 -1.70 5.61 -40.44
N LEU A 214 -0.61 5.96 -39.74
CA LEU A 214 -0.42 7.31 -39.18
C LEU A 214 0.87 7.96 -39.68
N PRO A 215 0.90 9.30 -39.83
CA PRO A 215 2.13 10.03 -40.11
C PRO A 215 3.08 10.00 -38.91
N LYS A 216 4.38 10.15 -39.19
CA LYS A 216 5.47 10.05 -38.19
C LYS A 216 5.20 10.88 -36.91
N ASP A 217 4.75 12.13 -37.08
CA ASP A 217 4.63 13.08 -35.96
C ASP A 217 3.48 12.68 -35.03
N LYS A 218 2.39 12.13 -35.60
CA LYS A 218 1.26 11.62 -34.81
C LYS A 218 1.58 10.33 -34.08
N ILE A 219 2.47 9.50 -34.62
CA ILE A 219 2.95 8.31 -33.92
C ILE A 219 3.83 8.72 -32.74
N ILE A 220 4.74 9.67 -32.93
CA ILE A 220 5.60 10.18 -31.86
C ILE A 220 4.74 10.76 -30.73
N GLU A 221 3.78 11.63 -31.06
CA GLU A 221 2.87 12.25 -30.08
C GLU A 221 2.11 11.19 -29.27
N LYS A 222 1.57 10.15 -29.93
CA LYS A 222 0.81 9.08 -29.26
C LYS A 222 1.70 8.17 -28.42
N VAL A 223 2.89 7.81 -28.91
CA VAL A 223 3.82 6.95 -28.16
C VAL A 223 4.36 7.67 -26.93
N LEU A 224 4.63 8.98 -27.01
CA LEU A 224 5.08 9.78 -25.86
C LEU A 224 4.01 9.90 -24.77
N LYS A 225 2.72 9.90 -25.14
CA LYS A 225 1.60 9.87 -24.17
C LYS A 225 1.49 8.54 -23.44
N GLU A 226 1.72 7.44 -24.15
CA GLU A 226 1.59 6.08 -23.61
C GLU A 226 2.89 5.59 -22.92
N ARG A 227 4.04 6.21 -23.20
CA ARG A 227 5.34 5.74 -22.71
C ARG A 227 6.41 6.83 -22.63
N TYR A 228 7.19 6.80 -21.54
CA TYR A 228 8.39 7.62 -21.38
C TYR A 228 9.58 7.12 -22.21
N VAL A 229 9.72 7.62 -23.43
CA VAL A 229 10.85 7.33 -24.32
C VAL A 229 11.34 8.57 -25.07
N LYS A 230 12.60 8.57 -25.51
CA LYS A 230 13.14 9.64 -26.36
C LYS A 230 12.63 9.49 -27.79
N GLU A 231 12.33 10.60 -28.46
CA GLU A 231 11.86 10.63 -29.85
C GLU A 231 12.77 9.85 -30.80
N ASN A 232 14.09 9.99 -30.65
CA ASN A 232 15.07 9.25 -31.45
C ASN A 232 14.89 7.72 -31.36
N THR A 233 14.46 7.21 -30.21
CA THR A 233 14.21 5.77 -30.04
C THR A 233 12.98 5.34 -30.83
N ILE A 234 11.95 6.19 -30.91
CA ILE A 234 10.74 5.93 -31.71
C ILE A 234 11.10 5.92 -33.20
N LEU A 235 11.88 6.92 -33.65
CA LEU A 235 12.33 7.04 -35.03
C LEU A 235 13.14 5.82 -35.50
N VAL A 236 14.09 5.36 -34.68
CA VAL A 236 14.90 4.17 -35.00
C VAL A 236 14.03 2.91 -35.09
N ASN A 237 13.01 2.77 -34.23
CA ASN A 237 12.09 1.63 -34.32
C ASN A 237 11.20 1.69 -35.57
N LEU A 238 10.72 2.88 -35.96
CA LEU A 238 9.94 3.08 -37.18
C LEU A 238 10.72 2.81 -38.47
N GLN A 239 12.05 2.92 -38.42
CA GLN A 239 12.93 2.59 -39.55
C GLN A 239 13.11 1.07 -39.75
N ASN A 240 12.63 0.23 -38.84
CA ASN A 240 12.78 -1.22 -38.96
C ASN A 240 11.79 -1.79 -40.00
N PRO A 241 12.27 -2.22 -41.19
CA PRO A 241 11.41 -2.65 -42.29
C PRO A 241 10.73 -4.00 -42.02
N LYS A 242 11.16 -4.74 -40.99
CA LYS A 242 10.54 -6.02 -40.60
C LYS A 242 9.18 -5.85 -39.91
N HIS A 243 8.90 -4.66 -39.38
CA HIS A 243 7.73 -4.42 -38.54
C HIS A 243 6.86 -3.27 -39.05
N PHE A 244 7.47 -2.28 -39.72
CA PHE A 244 6.77 -1.09 -40.18
C PHE A 244 7.10 -0.78 -41.64
N ARG A 245 6.08 -0.43 -42.41
CA ARG A 245 6.22 0.01 -43.80
C ARG A 245 5.71 1.44 -43.94
N LYS A 246 6.49 2.26 -44.64
CA LYS A 246 6.14 3.63 -45.00
C LYS A 246 5.48 3.65 -46.38
N ASP A 247 4.31 4.30 -46.49
CA ASP A 247 3.63 4.52 -47.76
C ASP A 247 4.20 5.75 -48.52
N LYS A 248 3.72 5.97 -49.75
CA LYS A 248 4.13 7.12 -50.58
C LYS A 248 3.72 8.47 -49.97
N GLU A 249 2.74 8.49 -49.08
CA GLU A 249 2.20 9.68 -48.39
C GLU A 249 2.92 9.95 -47.05
N GLY A 250 3.90 9.12 -46.68
CA GLY A 250 4.69 9.29 -45.47
C GLY A 250 4.04 8.76 -44.19
N ARG A 251 2.96 7.98 -44.31
CA ARG A 251 2.31 7.26 -43.19
C ARG A 251 2.95 5.90 -42.99
N TYR A 252 3.00 5.47 -41.73
CA TYR A 252 3.52 4.16 -41.34
C TYR A 252 2.36 3.20 -41.09
N SER A 253 2.53 1.97 -41.55
CA SER A 253 1.61 0.85 -41.39
C SER A 253 2.37 -0.36 -40.87
N ILE A 254 1.64 -1.33 -40.30
CA ILE A 254 2.21 -2.59 -39.81
C ILE A 254 2.46 -3.51 -41.01
N VAL A 255 3.58 -4.22 -40.99
CA VAL A 255 3.92 -5.28 -41.96
C VAL A 255 3.23 -6.59 -41.58
#